data_AF-A0AAW1U1N5-F1
#
_entry.id   AF-A0AAW1U1N5-F1
#
_cell.length_a   1.000
_cell.length_b   1.000
_cell.length_c   1.000
_cell.angle_alpha   90.00
_cell.angle_beta   90.00
_cell.angle_gamma   90.00
#
_symmetry.space_group_name_H-M   'P 1'
#
loop_
_entity.id
_entity.type
_entity.pdbx_description
1 polymer ?
#
loop_
_entity_poly.entity_id
_entity_poly.type
_entity_poly.pdbx_seq_one_letter_code
_entity_poly.pdbx_strand_id
1 'polypeptide(L)'
;MMKSIGYEKFLKERYLKDENLFKAYETYSPNYNKQVVTNKFYSRHEVIDLSKVDPSLIENIRRAKESTPRERKPYPETVNQEYGWFYEPLVNLDRKDPRFYFPCILSSFIKQDIAIKNDVCSKRVVGSTSLKL
;
A
#
# COMPACT_ATOMS: atom_id res chain seq x y z
N MET A 1 13.87 -57.25 -18.92
CA MET A 1 13.11 -56.37 -18.00
C MET A 1 13.79 -54.99 -17.98
N MET A 2 13.69 -54.22 -19.08
CA MET A 2 14.35 -52.92 -19.24
C MET A 2 13.41 -51.81 -18.74
N LYS A 3 13.30 -51.61 -17.42
CA LYS A 3 12.72 -50.36 -16.91
C LYS A 3 13.78 -49.26 -17.01
N SER A 4 13.73 -48.55 -18.15
CA SER A 4 13.87 -47.11 -18.26
C SER A 4 15.12 -46.47 -17.63
N ILE A 5 16.17 -46.30 -18.43
CA ILE A 5 17.30 -45.36 -18.19
C ILE A 5 16.79 -43.96 -17.78
N GLY A 6 15.62 -43.55 -18.30
CA GLY A 6 14.98 -42.29 -17.95
C GLY A 6 14.46 -42.24 -16.51
N TYR A 7 14.00 -43.37 -15.97
CA TYR A 7 13.50 -43.45 -14.59
C TYR A 7 14.65 -43.32 -13.58
N GLU A 8 15.80 -43.93 -13.85
CA GLU A 8 16.99 -43.80 -13.03
C GLU A 8 17.51 -42.34 -13.02
N LYS A 9 17.57 -41.70 -14.19
CA LYS A 9 17.95 -40.28 -14.31
C LYS A 9 17.00 -39.37 -13.53
N PHE A 10 15.69 -39.62 -13.63
CA PHE A 10 14.67 -38.89 -12.88
C PHE A 10 14.85 -39.03 -11.36
N LEU A 11 15.05 -40.26 -10.87
CA LEU A 11 15.27 -40.51 -9.45
C LEU A 11 16.55 -39.83 -8.94
N LYS A 12 17.62 -39.85 -9.72
CA LYS A 12 18.89 -39.18 -9.39
C LYS A 12 18.72 -37.67 -9.31
N GLU A 13 18.04 -37.06 -10.29
CA GLU A 13 17.76 -35.63 -10.28
C GLU A 13 16.91 -35.22 -9.08
N ARG A 14 15.88 -36.02 -8.76
CA ARG A 14 15.05 -35.79 -7.58
C ARG A 14 15.87 -35.85 -6.29
N TYR A 15 16.69 -36.88 -6.12
CA TYR A 15 17.56 -37.02 -4.95
C TYR A 15 18.52 -35.84 -4.79
N LEU A 16 19.15 -35.39 -5.88
CA LEU A 16 20.04 -34.23 -5.85
C LEU A 16 19.29 -32.94 -5.49
N LYS A 17 18.06 -32.78 -5.98
CA LYS A 17 17.22 -31.64 -5.59
C LYS A 17 16.86 -31.70 -4.11
N ASP A 18 16.44 -32.86 -3.62
CA ASP A 18 16.09 -33.06 -2.22
C ASP A 18 17.32 -32.79 -1.33
N GLU A 19 18.50 -33.33 -1.66
CA GLU A 19 19.75 -33.08 -0.91
C GLU A 19 20.14 -31.59 -0.87
N ASN A 20 20.04 -30.88 -2.01
CA ASN A 20 20.43 -29.47 -2.10
C ASN A 20 19.39 -28.51 -1.49
N LEU A 21 18.10 -28.85 -1.52
CA LEU A 21 17.00 -27.97 -1.11
C LEU A 21 16.46 -28.30 0.28
N PHE A 22 16.67 -29.53 0.77
CA PHE A 22 16.24 -29.93 2.10
C PHE A 22 17.07 -29.18 3.14
N LYS A 23 16.42 -28.24 3.82
CA LYS A 23 16.98 -27.53 4.96
C LYS A 23 16.20 -27.93 6.20
N ALA A 24 16.85 -28.63 7.11
CA ALA A 24 16.33 -28.83 8.45
C ALA A 24 16.54 -27.52 9.23
N TYR A 25 15.45 -26.89 9.65
CA TYR A 25 15.52 -25.70 10.49
C TYR A 25 15.50 -26.12 11.96
N GLU A 26 16.61 -25.91 12.66
CA GLU A 26 16.70 -26.19 14.11
C GLU A 26 15.96 -25.13 14.94
N THR A 27 15.91 -23.90 14.44
CA THR A 27 15.24 -22.77 15.11
C THR A 27 13.95 -22.41 14.38
N TYR A 28 12.85 -22.31 15.13
CA TYR A 28 11.59 -21.83 14.60
C TYR A 28 11.67 -20.33 14.31
N SER A 29 11.50 -19.95 13.05
CA SER A 29 11.29 -18.55 12.65
C SER A 29 9.83 -18.36 12.24
N PRO A 30 9.06 -17.51 12.93
CA PRO A 30 7.69 -17.22 12.53
C PRO A 30 7.65 -16.53 11.16
N ASN A 31 6.67 -16.93 10.34
CA ASN A 31 6.42 -16.30 9.04
C ASN A 31 5.43 -15.14 9.21
N TYR A 32 5.96 -13.92 9.33
CA TYR A 32 5.17 -12.70 9.48
C TYR A 32 4.40 -12.29 8.21
N ASN A 33 4.70 -12.87 7.05
CA ASN A 33 4.01 -12.56 5.81
C ASN A 33 2.70 -13.33 5.62
N LYS A 34 2.46 -14.38 6.43
CA LYS A 34 1.22 -15.15 6.39
C LYS A 34 0.01 -14.24 6.60
N GLN A 35 -1.09 -14.55 5.91
CA GLN A 35 -2.35 -13.83 6.08
C GLN A 35 -2.87 -14.08 7.51
N VAL A 36 -3.24 -12.98 8.19
CA VAL A 36 -3.73 -13.02 9.58
C VAL A 36 -5.22 -13.39 9.63
N VAL A 37 -5.93 -13.21 8.52
CA VAL A 37 -7.35 -13.53 8.37
C VAL A 37 -7.52 -15.01 8.04
N THR A 38 -8.58 -15.62 8.58
CA THR A 38 -8.98 -17.00 8.27
C THR A 38 -9.27 -17.14 6.77
N ASN A 39 -8.93 -18.30 6.19
CA ASN A 39 -9.13 -18.52 4.75
C ASN A 39 -10.61 -18.54 4.37
N LYS A 40 -11.48 -18.90 5.32
CA LYS A 40 -12.94 -18.91 5.17
C LYS A 40 -13.58 -17.98 6.18
N PHE A 41 -14.65 -17.32 5.75
CA PHE A 41 -15.53 -16.58 6.65
C PHE A 41 -16.10 -17.56 7.70
N TYR A 42 -16.01 -17.18 8.98
CA TYR A 42 -16.50 -17.94 10.14
C TYR A 42 -15.77 -19.25 10.49
N SER A 43 -14.53 -19.47 10.03
CA SER A 43 -13.76 -20.67 10.43
C SER A 43 -13.35 -20.58 11.91
N ARG A 44 -14.23 -20.99 12.84
CA ARG A 44 -14.00 -20.93 14.30
C ARG A 44 -12.72 -21.64 14.74
N HIS A 45 -12.33 -22.71 14.04
CA HIS A 45 -11.13 -23.48 14.35
C HIS A 45 -9.83 -22.80 13.89
N GLU A 46 -9.91 -21.84 12.97
CA GLU A 46 -8.78 -21.02 12.55
C GLU A 46 -8.68 -19.71 13.36
N VAL A 47 -9.69 -19.39 14.18
CA VAL A 47 -9.66 -18.22 15.05
C VAL A 47 -8.66 -18.47 16.19
N ILE A 48 -7.57 -17.73 16.15
CA ILE A 48 -6.54 -17.74 17.20
C ILE A 48 -7.08 -16.97 18.40
N ASP A 49 -7.05 -17.58 19.58
CA ASP A 49 -7.37 -16.91 20.85
C ASP A 49 -6.25 -15.92 21.20
N LEU A 50 -6.50 -14.63 20.96
CA LEU A 50 -5.55 -13.54 21.17
C LEU A 50 -5.05 -13.46 22.63
N SER A 51 -5.82 -13.97 23.59
CA SER A 51 -5.46 -13.96 25.01
C SER A 51 -4.26 -14.86 25.35
N LYS A 52 -3.95 -15.82 24.48
CA LYS A 52 -2.86 -16.81 24.66
C LYS A 52 -1.62 -16.48 23.84
N VAL A 53 -1.66 -15.41 23.05
CA VAL A 53 -0.58 -15.06 22.13
C VAL A 53 0.46 -14.22 22.85
N ASP A 54 1.74 -14.51 22.59
CA ASP A 54 2.85 -13.69 23.07
C ASP A 54 2.73 -12.25 22.53
N PRO A 55 2.69 -11.21 23.38
CA PRO A 55 2.60 -9.82 22.94
C PRO A 55 3.77 -9.41 22.04
N SER A 56 4.97 -9.99 22.21
CA SER A 56 6.11 -9.72 21.33
C SER A 56 5.85 -10.18 19.90
N LEU A 57 5.20 -11.34 19.73
CA LEU A 57 4.83 -11.84 18.41
C LEU A 57 3.82 -10.92 17.71
N ILE A 58 2.85 -10.39 18.45
CA ILE A 58 1.86 -9.44 17.92
C ILE A 58 2.56 -8.18 17.41
N GLU A 59 3.47 -7.60 18.21
CA GLU A 59 4.19 -6.39 17.81
C GLU A 59 5.09 -6.65 16.60
N ASN A 60 5.73 -7.83 16.51
CA ASN A 60 6.53 -8.20 15.34
C ASN A 60 5.66 -8.36 14.07
N ILE A 61 4.48 -8.96 14.17
CA ILE A 61 3.51 -9.04 13.06
C ILE A 61 3.07 -7.64 12.65
N ARG A 62 2.71 -6.80 13.63
CA ARG A 62 2.28 -5.42 13.41
C ARG A 62 3.38 -4.63 12.70
N ARG A 63 4.61 -4.68 13.21
CA ARG A 63 5.77 -4.07 12.59
C ARG A 63 5.99 -4.59 11.18
N ALA A 64 5.89 -5.90 10.92
CA ALA A 64 6.10 -6.43 9.57
C ALA A 64 5.03 -5.97 8.55
N LYS A 65 3.77 -5.83 8.98
CA LYS A 65 2.64 -5.47 8.11
C LYS A 65 2.44 -3.97 7.94
N GLU A 66 2.54 -3.22 9.03
CA GLU A 66 2.13 -1.80 9.10
C GLU A 66 3.31 -0.84 9.02
N SER A 67 4.52 -1.24 9.41
CA SER A 67 5.61 -0.26 9.47
C SER A 67 6.02 0.22 8.09
N THR A 68 6.27 1.52 8.00
CA THR A 68 6.78 2.16 6.78
C THR A 68 8.27 1.83 6.58
N PRO A 69 8.81 1.94 5.36
CA PRO A 69 10.25 1.73 5.11
C PRO A 69 11.15 2.54 6.05
N ARG A 70 10.75 3.78 6.38
CA ARG A 70 11.48 4.70 7.27
C ARG A 70 11.50 4.25 8.74
N GLU A 71 10.49 3.50 9.18
CA GLU A 71 10.45 2.91 10.52
C GLU A 71 11.25 1.60 10.60
N ARG A 72 11.40 0.90 9.48
CA ARG A 72 12.16 -0.36 9.40
C ARG A 72 13.66 -0.12 9.33
N LYS A 73 14.07 0.93 8.64
CA LYS A 73 15.47 1.21 8.31
C LYS A 73 15.79 2.68 8.56
N PRO A 74 16.98 3.00 9.10
CA PRO A 74 17.38 4.39 9.32
C PRO A 74 17.68 5.15 8.01
N TYR A 75 18.12 4.43 6.97
CA TYR A 75 18.52 4.98 5.68
C TYR A 75 17.83 4.25 4.52
N PRO A 76 17.61 4.93 3.37
CA PRO A 76 17.01 4.29 2.20
C PRO A 76 17.93 3.20 1.64
N GLU A 77 17.36 2.06 1.27
CA GLU A 77 18.12 0.94 0.71
C GLU A 77 18.26 1.02 -0.81
N THR A 78 17.40 1.79 -1.47
CA THR A 78 17.37 1.92 -2.94
C THR A 78 17.20 3.38 -3.37
N VAL A 79 17.71 3.72 -4.55
CA VAL A 79 17.60 5.08 -5.14
C VAL A 79 16.13 5.52 -5.24
N ASN A 80 15.21 4.60 -5.56
CA ASN A 80 13.79 4.91 -5.64
C ASN A 80 13.19 5.33 -4.29
N GLN A 81 13.75 4.87 -3.17
CA GLN A 81 13.31 5.29 -1.84
C GLN A 81 13.84 6.67 -1.46
N GLU A 82 14.97 7.12 -2.02
CA GLU A 82 15.59 8.41 -1.70
C GLU A 82 14.65 9.58 -1.96
N TYR A 83 13.93 9.57 -3.09
CA TYR A 83 13.01 10.66 -3.46
C TYR A 83 11.89 10.89 -2.43
N GLY A 84 11.46 9.83 -1.74
CA GLY A 84 10.39 9.89 -0.74
C GLY A 84 10.88 9.86 0.71
N TRP A 85 12.19 9.71 0.94
CA TRP A 85 12.74 9.53 2.28
C TRP A 85 12.67 10.83 3.10
N PHE A 86 12.98 11.94 2.44
CA PHE A 86 12.96 13.30 2.98
C PHE A 86 11.71 14.05 2.49
N TYR A 87 10.53 13.61 2.95
CA TYR A 87 9.25 14.23 2.55
C TYR A 87 8.98 15.58 3.25
N GLU A 88 9.70 15.86 4.33
CA GLU A 88 9.56 17.11 5.07
C GLU A 88 10.15 18.24 4.23
N PRO A 89 9.37 19.30 3.96
CA PRO A 89 9.87 20.40 3.15
C PRO A 89 11.00 21.11 3.89
N LEU A 90 12.03 21.54 3.15
CA LEU A 90 13.16 22.29 3.71
C LEU A 90 12.74 23.53 4.50
N VAL A 91 11.60 24.12 4.13
CA VAL A 91 10.97 25.23 4.82
C VAL A 91 9.53 24.81 5.17
N ASN A 92 9.14 24.99 6.42
CA ASN A 92 7.77 24.76 6.86
C ASN A 92 6.82 25.67 6.09
N LEU A 93 6.04 25.10 5.18
CA LEU A 93 5.06 25.83 4.39
C LEU A 93 3.77 26.00 5.19
N ASP A 94 3.51 27.23 5.66
CA ASP A 94 2.20 27.58 6.20
C ASP A 94 1.20 27.74 5.05
N ARG A 95 0.29 26.78 4.92
CA ARG A 95 -0.79 26.81 3.91
C ARG A 95 -1.83 27.89 4.20
N LYS A 96 -1.81 28.49 5.40
CA LYS A 96 -2.70 29.61 5.75
C LYS A 96 -2.09 30.96 5.42
N ASP A 97 -0.77 31.05 5.21
CA ASP A 97 -0.13 32.31 4.84
C ASP A 97 -0.34 32.59 3.35
N PRO A 98 -1.15 33.59 2.99
CA PRO A 98 -1.40 33.94 1.60
C PRO A 98 -0.17 34.50 0.89
N ARG A 99 0.94 34.78 1.59
CA ARG A 99 2.20 35.23 0.99
C ARG A 99 3.02 34.09 0.42
N PHE A 100 2.83 32.86 0.91
CA PHE A 100 3.66 31.71 0.54
C PHE A 100 2.87 30.58 -0.13
N TYR A 101 1.54 30.55 -0.02
CA TYR A 101 0.71 29.47 -0.56
C TYR A 101 -0.25 29.96 -1.66
N PHE A 102 0.12 29.75 -2.92
CA PHE A 102 -0.67 30.12 -4.10
C PHE A 102 -1.03 28.89 -4.95
N PRO A 103 -1.94 28.00 -4.49
CA PRO A 103 -2.33 26.86 -5.29
C PRO A 103 -3.07 27.32 -6.55
N CYS A 104 -2.63 26.85 -7.71
CA CYS A 104 -3.37 27.02 -8.95
C CYS A 104 -4.48 25.96 -9.02
N ILE A 105 -5.67 26.30 -8.49
CA ILE A 105 -6.80 25.36 -8.40
C ILE A 105 -7.44 25.13 -9.78
N LEU A 106 -7.40 26.12 -10.67
CA LEU A 106 -8.05 26.09 -11.98
C LEU A 106 -7.20 26.82 -13.01
N SER A 107 -7.19 26.31 -14.25
CA SER A 107 -6.61 27.02 -15.40
C SER A 107 -7.41 28.28 -15.72
N SER A 108 -6.75 29.27 -16.34
CA SER A 108 -7.37 30.53 -16.75
C SER A 108 -8.59 30.30 -17.67
N PHE A 109 -8.47 29.35 -18.60
CA PHE A 109 -9.54 28.96 -19.51
C PHE A 109 -10.80 28.48 -18.76
N ILE A 110 -10.63 27.58 -17.77
CA ILE A 110 -11.76 27.05 -17.00
C ILE A 110 -12.37 28.15 -16.12
N LYS A 111 -11.55 29.03 -15.52
CA LYS A 111 -12.04 30.19 -14.76
C LYS A 111 -12.92 31.10 -15.63
N GLN A 112 -12.49 31.38 -16.86
CA GLN A 112 -13.24 32.18 -17.82
C GLN A 112 -14.58 31.52 -18.17
N ASP A 113 -14.57 30.22 -18.50
CA ASP A 113 -15.78 29.49 -18.88
C ASP A 113 -16.81 29.43 -17.72
N ILE A 114 -16.34 29.24 -16.49
CA ILE A 114 -17.19 29.30 -15.29
C ILE A 114 -17.78 30.71 -15.11
N ALA A 115 -16.98 31.76 -15.27
CA ALA A 115 -17.46 33.14 -15.18
C ALA A 115 -18.53 33.45 -16.22
N ILE A 116 -18.33 33.01 -17.47
CA ILE A 116 -19.30 33.14 -18.56
C ILE A 116 -20.59 32.38 -18.23
N LYS A 117 -20.50 31.13 -17.75
CA LYS A 117 -21.67 30.33 -17.36
C LYS A 117 -22.47 30.98 -16.23
N ASN A 118 -21.78 31.52 -15.21
CA ASN A 118 -22.42 32.19 -14.08
C ASN A 118 -23.14 33.48 -14.51
N ASP A 119 -22.53 34.31 -15.36
CA ASP A 119 -23.14 35.53 -15.89
C ASP A 119 -24.39 35.22 -16.75
N VAL A 120 -24.30 34.20 -17.62
CA VAL A 120 -25.45 33.74 -18.41
C VAL A 120 -26.58 33.19 -17.52
N CYS A 121 -26.24 32.49 -16.44
CA CYS A 121 -27.22 31.97 -15.48
C CYS A 121 -27.95 33.11 -14.75
N SER A 122 -27.21 34.09 -14.22
CA SER A 122 -27.77 35.26 -13.54
C SER A 122 -28.70 36.07 -14.45
N LYS A 123 -28.32 36.30 -15.71
CA LYS A 123 -29.16 37.02 -16.69
C LYS A 123 -30.45 36.27 -17.03
N ARG A 124 -30.42 34.93 -17.05
CA ARG A 124 -31.60 34.08 -17.29
C ARG A 124 -32.63 34.19 -16.16
N VAL A 125 -32.18 34.30 -14.91
CA VAL A 125 -33.06 34.43 -13.73
C VAL A 125 -33.81 35.76 -13.76
N VAL A 126 -33.11 36.88 -14.01
CA VAL A 126 -33.71 38.22 -14.03
C VAL A 126 -34.72 38.40 -15.18
N GLY A 127 -34.45 37.82 -16.36
CA GLY A 127 -35.36 37.87 -17.50
C GLY A 127 -36.66 37.07 -17.33
N SER A 128 -36.70 36.09 -16.41
CA SER A 128 -37.91 35.28 -16.16
C SER A 128 -38.93 35.94 -15.22
N THR A 129 -38.50 36.93 -14.44
CA THR A 129 -39.34 37.65 -13.47
C THR A 129 -40.07 38.87 -14.03
N SER A 130 -39.77 39.32 -15.25
CA SER A 130 -40.37 40.53 -15.86
C SER A 130 -41.62 40.29 -16.73
N LEU A 131 -42.21 39.08 -16.74
CA LEU A 131 -43.41 38.74 -17.53
C LEU A 131 -44.64 38.41 -16.67
N LYS A 132 -44.82 39.08 -15.54
CA LYS A 132 -46.08 39.06 -14.78
C LYS A 132 -46.52 40.47 -14.43
N LEU A 133 -47.26 41.10 -15.33
CA LEU A 133 -48.30 42.11 -15.06
C LEU A 133 -49.32 42.01 -16.21
#